data_AF-A0A381UY80-F1
#
_entry.id   AF-A0A381UY80-F1
#
_cell.length_a   1.000
_cell.length_b   1.000
_cell.length_c   1.000
_cell.angle_alpha   90.00
_cell.angle_beta   90.00
_cell.angle_gamma   90.00
#
_symmetry.space_group_name_H-M   'P 1'
#
loop_
_entity.id
_entity.type
_entity.pdbx_description
1 polymer ?
#
loop_
_entity_poly.entity_id
_entity_poly.type
_entity_poly.pdbx_seq_one_letter_code
_entity_poly.pdbx_strand_id
1 'polypeptide(L)'
;MLKILDIGHKKFSLDAALTILETEISRHQFVGTARCIKIIHGHGKGKLREAVRCWCREQEGRFRAVIFGEDYDIFHKETSAMRADCKHPYDPDLGQKNRALTYLWLW
;
A
#
# COMPACT_ATOMS: atom_id res chain seq x y z
N MET A 1 -8.26 -5.29 9.02
CA MET A 1 -7.10 -4.76 9.79
C MET A 1 -6.07 -4.21 8.83
N LEU A 2 -5.42 -3.11 9.19
CA LEU A 2 -4.31 -2.50 8.44
C LEU A 2 -2.99 -3.21 8.77
N LYS A 3 -2.22 -3.55 7.74
CA LYS A 3 -0.84 -4.07 7.85
C LYS A 3 0.14 -3.09 7.22
N ILE A 4 1.37 -3.07 7.73
CA ILE A 4 2.45 -2.20 7.23
C ILE A 4 3.52 -3.09 6.61
N LEU A 5 3.92 -2.75 5.38
CA LEU A 5 4.99 -3.40 4.64
C LEU A 5 6.03 -2.34 4.25
N ASP A 6 7.16 -2.34 4.95
CA ASP A 6 8.26 -1.43 4.68
C ASP A 6 9.33 -2.10 3.81
N ILE A 7 9.41 -1.65 2.56
CA ILE A 7 10.41 -2.05 1.57
C ILE A 7 11.37 -0.91 1.20
N GLY A 8 11.08 0.32 1.63
CA GLY A 8 11.87 1.52 1.33
C GLY A 8 13.12 1.68 2.19
N HIS A 9 13.12 1.12 3.41
CA HIS A 9 14.23 1.31 4.37
C HIS A 9 15.15 0.10 4.53
N LYS A 10 14.97 -0.95 3.73
CA LYS A 10 15.64 -2.24 3.91
C LYS A 10 16.90 -2.45 3.05
N LYS A 11 17.39 -1.40 2.36
CA LYS A 11 18.54 -1.45 1.42
C LYS A 11 18.42 -2.53 0.33
N PHE A 12 17.20 -2.90 -0.05
CA PHE A 12 16.97 -3.87 -1.10
C PHE A 12 17.34 -3.31 -2.49
N SER A 13 17.74 -4.19 -3.41
CA SER A 13 17.66 -3.88 -4.84
C SER A 13 16.20 -3.69 -5.25
N LEU A 14 15.97 -3.07 -6.42
CA LEU A 14 14.62 -2.85 -6.93
C LEU A 14 13.86 -4.18 -7.09
N ASP A 15 14.50 -5.17 -7.70
CA ASP A 15 13.91 -6.49 -7.94
C ASP A 15 13.61 -7.22 -6.62
N ALA A 16 14.55 -7.19 -5.66
CA ALA A 16 14.34 -7.80 -4.35
C ALA A 16 13.15 -7.15 -3.61
N ALA A 17 13.01 -5.83 -3.69
CA ALA A 17 11.90 -5.12 -3.08
C ALA A 17 10.55 -5.52 -3.71
N LEU A 18 10.49 -5.68 -5.04
CA LEU A 18 9.28 -6.11 -5.74
C LEU A 18 8.93 -7.57 -5.45
N THR A 19 9.91 -8.47 -5.40
CA THR A 19 9.68 -9.88 -5.03
C THR A 19 9.11 -9.99 -3.60
N ILE A 20 9.66 -9.22 -2.67
CA ILE A 20 9.17 -9.18 -1.27
C ILE A 20 7.76 -8.59 -1.22
N LEU A 21 7.52 -7.50 -1.97
CA LEU A 21 6.20 -6.88 -2.10
C LEU A 21 5.15 -7.91 -2.52
N GLU A 22 5.40 -8.60 -3.63
CA GLU A 22 4.49 -9.59 -4.19
C GLU A 22 4.27 -10.77 -3.25
N THR A 23 5.33 -11.29 -2.65
CA THR A 23 5.26 -12.42 -1.71
C THR A 23 4.41 -12.08 -0.49
N GLU A 24 4.65 -10.92 0.14
CA GLU A 24 3.92 -10.53 1.34
C GLU A 24 2.46 -10.20 1.06
N ILE A 25 2.15 -9.55 -0.07
CA ILE A 25 0.77 -9.29 -0.47
C ILE A 25 0.02 -10.61 -0.72
N SER A 26 0.64 -11.55 -1.45
CA SER A 26 0.04 -12.86 -1.73
C SER A 26 -0.21 -13.63 -0.44
N ARG A 27 0.75 -13.61 0.49
CA ARG A 27 0.62 -14.23 1.81
C ARG A 27 -0.53 -13.61 2.61
N HIS A 28 -0.65 -12.28 2.63
CA HIS A 28 -1.72 -11.59 3.34
C HIS A 28 -3.11 -11.86 2.75
N GLN A 29 -3.22 -11.95 1.43
CA GLN A 29 -4.47 -12.33 0.77
C GLN A 29 -4.86 -13.77 1.10
N PHE A 30 -3.91 -14.72 1.03
CA PHE A 30 -4.17 -16.12 1.34
C PHE A 30 -4.61 -16.34 2.80
N VAL A 31 -3.93 -15.69 3.76
CA VAL A 31 -4.26 -15.82 5.18
C VAL A 31 -5.57 -15.10 5.53
N GLY A 32 -5.99 -14.09 4.76
CA GLY A 32 -7.26 -13.38 4.95
C GLY A 32 -7.34 -12.48 6.18
N THR A 33 -6.20 -12.18 6.83
CA THR A 33 -6.17 -11.38 8.08
C THR A 33 -6.00 -9.89 7.85
N ALA A 34 -5.57 -9.48 6.65
CA ALA A 34 -5.42 -8.07 6.28
C ALA A 34 -6.58 -7.65 5.37
N ARG A 35 -7.14 -6.46 5.65
CA ARG A 35 -8.08 -5.78 4.74
C ARG A 35 -7.39 -4.65 3.99
N CYS A 36 -6.31 -4.11 4.56
CA CYS A 36 -5.48 -3.12 3.89
C CYS A 36 -4.00 -3.38 4.17
N ILE A 37 -3.16 -3.14 3.16
CA ILE A 37 -1.71 -3.11 3.29
C ILE A 37 -1.21 -1.70 2.94
N LYS A 38 -0.54 -1.05 3.89
CA LYS A 38 0.24 0.17 3.71
C LYS A 38 1.65 -0.19 3.29
N ILE A 39 2.03 0.15 2.07
CA ILE A 39 3.36 -0.04 1.51
C ILE A 39 4.17 1.24 1.74
N ILE A 40 5.31 1.10 2.39
CA ILE A 40 6.30 2.17 2.55
C ILE A 40 7.43 1.90 1.57
N HIS A 41 7.49 2.68 0.49
CA HIS A 41 8.57 2.63 -0.50
C HIS A 41 9.56 3.80 -0.35
N GLY A 42 9.33 4.70 0.60
CA GLY A 42 10.22 5.81 0.93
C GLY A 42 10.16 6.96 -0.08
N HIS A 43 10.79 8.09 0.28
CA HIS A 43 10.83 9.28 -0.58
C HIS A 43 11.83 9.13 -1.71
N GLY A 44 13.08 8.76 -1.38
CA GLY A 44 14.18 8.44 -2.30
C GLY A 44 14.26 9.32 -3.57
N LYS A 45 14.78 8.74 -4.64
CA LYS A 45 14.72 9.34 -5.99
C LYS A 45 13.42 9.01 -6.74
N GLY A 46 12.47 8.33 -6.09
CA GLY A 46 11.19 7.93 -6.71
C GLY A 46 11.20 6.61 -7.47
N LYS A 47 12.35 6.01 -7.81
CA LYS A 47 12.42 4.74 -8.56
C LYS A 47 11.60 3.60 -7.95
N LEU A 48 11.70 3.39 -6.63
CA LEU A 48 10.93 2.34 -5.96
C LEU A 48 9.43 2.66 -5.93
N ARG A 49 9.06 3.94 -5.74
CA ARG A 49 7.66 4.38 -5.84
C ARG A 49 7.09 4.09 -7.23
N GLU A 50 7.82 4.45 -8.28
CA GLU A 50 7.40 4.23 -9.67
C GLU A 50 7.23 2.75 -9.97
N ALA A 51 8.18 1.92 -9.56
CA ALA A 51 8.11 0.47 -9.74
C ALA A 51 6.94 -0.15 -8.98
N VAL A 52 6.74 0.21 -7.71
CA VAL A 52 5.59 -0.26 -6.90
C VAL A 52 4.27 0.16 -7.54
N ARG A 53 4.14 1.41 -7.99
CA ARG A 53 2.91 1.88 -8.64
C ARG A 53 2.70 1.23 -10.01
N CYS A 54 3.76 0.95 -10.76
CA CYS A 54 3.67 0.19 -12.02
C CYS A 54 3.16 -1.22 -11.75
N TRP A 55 3.80 -1.92 -10.82
CA TRP A 55 3.37 -3.24 -10.37
C TRP A 55 1.90 -3.23 -9.93
N CYS A 56 1.46 -2.24 -9.14
CA CYS A 56 0.04 -2.15 -8.73
C CYS A 56 -0.93 -2.06 -9.92
N ARG A 57 -0.55 -1.36 -11.00
CA ARG A 57 -1.37 -1.26 -12.23
C ARG A 57 -1.40 -2.58 -13.00
N GLU A 58 -0.28 -3.30 -13.05
CA GLU A 58 -0.21 -4.63 -13.66
C GLU A 58 -1.04 -5.68 -12.92
N GLN A 59 -1.38 -5.41 -11.65
CA GLN A 59 -2.26 -6.24 -10.82
C GLN A 59 -3.74 -5.80 -10.88
N GLU A 60 -4.20 -5.17 -11.95
CA GLU A 60 -5.58 -4.70 -12.10
C GLU A 60 -6.60 -5.83 -11.81
N GLY A 61 -7.64 -5.52 -11.03
CA GLY A 61 -8.65 -6.49 -10.58
C GLY A 61 -8.25 -7.34 -9.35
N ARG A 62 -6.96 -7.40 -8.98
CA ARG A 62 -6.50 -8.15 -7.80
C ARG A 62 -6.89 -7.50 -6.47
N PHE A 63 -7.08 -6.18 -6.47
CA PHE A 63 -7.39 -5.37 -5.30
C PHE A 63 -8.73 -4.67 -5.50
N ARG A 64 -9.41 -4.33 -4.39
CA ARG A 64 -10.62 -3.49 -4.44
C ARG A 64 -10.29 -2.06 -4.87
N ALA A 65 -9.14 -1.55 -4.41
CA ALA A 65 -8.62 -0.24 -4.77
C ALA A 65 -7.11 -0.15 -4.48
N VAL A 66 -6.45 0.74 -5.21
CA VAL A 66 -5.06 1.17 -4.95
C VAL A 66 -5.11 2.66 -4.66
N ILE A 67 -4.78 3.05 -3.43
CA ILE A 67 -4.86 4.44 -2.97
C ILE A 67 -3.43 4.95 -2.81
N PHE A 68 -3.06 5.97 -3.58
CA PHE A 68 -1.76 6.62 -3.41
C PHE A 68 -1.76 7.47 -2.15
N GLY A 69 -0.60 7.56 -1.48
CA GLY A 69 -0.50 8.34 -0.24
C GLY A 69 -0.83 9.83 -0.42
N GLU A 70 -0.76 10.35 -1.64
CA GLU A 70 -1.19 11.71 -2.03
C GLU A 70 -2.72 11.89 -1.93
N ASP A 71 -3.48 10.81 -2.11
CA ASP A 71 -4.95 10.75 -2.09
C ASP A 71 -5.48 10.12 -0.78
N TYR A 72 -4.59 9.77 0.16
CA TYR A 72 -4.95 9.15 1.43
C TYR A 72 -5.51 10.19 2.41
N ASP A 73 -6.77 10.56 2.18
CA ASP A 73 -7.54 11.55 2.94
C ASP A 73 -8.97 11.04 3.23
N ILE A 74 -9.59 11.51 4.32
CA ILE A 74 -10.95 11.10 4.72
C ILE A 74 -12.04 11.50 3.71
N PHE A 75 -11.80 12.53 2.91
CA PHE A 75 -12.74 12.99 1.87
C PHE A 75 -12.61 12.16 0.60
N HIS A 76 -11.54 11.37 0.44
CA HIS A 76 -11.39 10.45 -0.68
C HIS A 76 -12.27 9.21 -0.49
N LYS A 77 -13.16 8.93 -1.45
CA LYS A 77 -14.20 7.89 -1.35
C LYS A 77 -13.62 6.51 -1.01
N GLU A 78 -12.58 6.09 -1.72
CA GLU A 78 -11.96 4.78 -1.52
C GLU A 78 -11.23 4.70 -0.17
N THR A 79 -10.60 5.79 0.26
CA THR A 79 -9.93 5.88 1.55
C THR A 79 -10.94 5.73 2.68
N SER A 80 -12.05 6.47 2.62
CA SER A 80 -13.12 6.39 3.61
C SER A 80 -13.70 4.98 3.71
N ALA A 81 -14.02 4.36 2.57
CA ALA A 81 -14.57 3.00 2.51
C ALA A 81 -13.60 1.93 3.03
N MET A 82 -12.34 1.97 2.59
CA MET A 82 -11.29 1.06 3.04
C MET A 82 -11.03 1.21 4.55
N ARG A 83 -11.04 2.45 5.08
CA ARG A 83 -10.86 2.70 6.51
C ARG A 83 -12.01 2.14 7.32
N ALA A 84 -13.25 2.29 6.86
CA ALA A 84 -14.43 1.69 7.49
C ALA A 84 -14.32 0.16 7.53
N ASP A 85 -13.95 -0.49 6.41
CA ASP A 85 -13.71 -1.94 6.34
C ASP A 85 -12.56 -2.39 7.28
N CYS A 86 -11.63 -1.48 7.57
CA CYS A 86 -10.56 -1.70 8.53
C CYS A 86 -10.88 -1.31 9.98
N LYS A 87 -12.12 -0.92 10.32
CA LYS A 87 -12.53 -0.40 11.64
C LYS A 87 -11.77 0.86 12.08
N HIS A 88 -11.55 1.78 11.13
CA HIS A 88 -10.90 3.08 11.34
C HIS A 88 -9.56 2.99 12.08
N PRO A 89 -8.55 2.28 11.51
CA PRO A 89 -7.27 2.11 12.18
C PRO A 89 -6.56 3.45 12.36
N TYR A 90 -5.92 3.66 13.50
CA TYR A 90 -5.03 4.80 13.67
C TYR A 90 -3.89 4.72 12.65
N ASP A 91 -3.66 5.81 11.92
CA ASP A 91 -2.59 5.94 10.95
C ASP A 91 -2.15 7.42 10.88
N PRO A 92 -0.90 7.75 11.25
CA PRO A 92 -0.45 9.13 11.31
C PRO A 92 -0.35 9.80 9.92
N ASP A 93 -0.36 9.03 8.83
CA ASP A 93 -0.25 9.57 7.47
C ASP A 93 -1.59 10.02 6.86
N LEU A 94 -2.71 9.85 7.57
CA LEU A 94 -4.03 10.27 7.11
C LEU A 94 -4.08 11.79 6.91
N GLY A 95 -4.38 12.23 5.68
CA GLY A 95 -4.41 13.64 5.29
C GLY A 95 -3.03 14.28 5.07
N GLN A 96 -1.93 13.54 5.25
CA GLN A 96 -0.57 14.07 5.10
C GLN A 96 -0.11 14.17 3.64
N LYS A 97 -0.87 13.59 2.70
CA LYS A 97 -0.53 13.52 1.26
C LYS A 97 0.87 12.93 1.01
N ASN A 98 1.25 11.92 1.81
CA ASN A 98 2.59 11.39 1.81
C ASN A 98 2.87 10.51 0.59
N ARG A 99 3.55 11.08 -0.41
CA ARG A 99 3.95 10.38 -1.64
C ARG A 99 4.92 9.20 -1.46
N ALA A 100 5.45 8.95 -0.26
CA ALA A 100 6.29 7.79 0.04
C ALA A 100 5.48 6.51 0.30
N LEU A 101 4.15 6.60 0.19
CA LEU A 101 3.22 5.55 0.54
C LEU A 101 2.30 5.17 -0.62
N THR A 102 1.86 3.91 -0.59
CA THR A 102 0.76 3.37 -1.38
C THR A 102 -0.04 2.41 -0.50
N TYR A 103 -1.35 2.45 -0.57
CA TYR A 103 -2.26 1.60 0.20
C TYR A 103 -3.01 0.66 -0.75
N LEU A 104 -3.09 -0.62 -0.38
CA LEU A 104 -3.84 -1.63 -1.11
C LEU A 104 -5.06 -2.05 -0.30
N TRP A 105 -6.25 -1.85 -0.85
CA TRP A 105 -7.48 -2.39 -0.28
C TRP A 105 -7.73 -3.80 -0.81
N LEU A 106 -7.69 -4.79 0.08
CA LEU A 106 -7.87 -6.20 -0.26
C LEU A 106 -9.36 -6.61 -0.19
N TRP A 107 -9.68 -7.75 -0.81
CA TRP A 107 -11.02 -8.34 -0.81
C TRP A 107 -11.46 -8.92 0.54
#